data_AF-A0AAX2J6Q9-F1
#
_entry.id   AF-A0AAX2J6Q9-F1
#
_cell.length_a   1.000
_cell.length_b   1.000
_cell.length_c   1.000
_cell.angle_alpha   90.00
_cell.angle_beta   90.00
_cell.angle_gamma   90.00
#
_symmetry.space_group_name_H-M   'P 1'
#
loop_
_entity.id
_entity.type
_entity.pdbx_description
1 polymer ?
#
loop_
_entity_poly.entity_id
_entity_poly.type
_entity_poly.pdbx_seq_one_letter_code
_entity_poly.pdbx_strand_id
1 'polypeptide(L)'
;MRERDSLEKIWKDIEKVFLKAMEKDKTVKEKYDFIYKEYQEFLNNYFDFKEIADNLFDGIYISNGEGKTLFINEAYTRITGITKEEIIGKNVRDILAKGDIYKGAVTLDVIKEKKRINNIGKIVKLDKDVLVTGSPIFDKYGNVELVVINNRDISELKDLENKIEKLKKTSLKVDEEIKFLRSRQMSNRKLIYKSEKMNSIFTLINTIAPTDVTVLITGESGTGKELVADEIFYKSFRKDKPFIKVNCAAIPSELLEAELFGYEGGAFTDSKKNGKIGMFELANEGTILLDEIGDMPIKLQTKLLRVLQQKEIMKLGGTQPIKLNIRIIASTNQNLKEQIKNGKFREDLFYRLNVVPIDIEPLRKRKEDIPELIFEFLNIFNKKYNKNTKIDKEAIELLVKYKWPGNIRELENFLERMVVINTTGIITVREVAPMIDSDDFFMEVSDYDLKKAVSYLEKRMISKALKNFGSTRKAAKHLGIDQSTVVKKCKSLEIDILKLKEYE
;
A
#
# COMPACT_ATOMS: atom_id res chain seq x y z
N MET A 1 -32.98 -52.04 -15.56
CA MET A 1 -33.35 -52.85 -16.76
C MET A 1 -33.87 -54.27 -16.47
N ARG A 2 -33.22 -55.05 -15.59
CA ARG A 2 -33.53 -56.49 -15.38
C ARG A 2 -34.93 -56.81 -14.83
N GLU A 3 -35.49 -55.94 -13.97
CA GLU A 3 -36.85 -56.13 -13.43
C GLU A 3 -37.93 -55.85 -14.50
N ARG A 4 -37.69 -54.89 -15.39
CA ARG A 4 -38.56 -54.61 -16.56
C ARG A 4 -38.58 -55.78 -17.53
N ASP A 5 -37.41 -56.34 -17.84
CA ASP A 5 -37.31 -57.50 -18.73
C ASP A 5 -38.01 -58.75 -18.14
N SER A 6 -37.97 -58.89 -16.80
CA SER A 6 -38.69 -59.95 -16.09
C SER A 6 -40.21 -59.74 -16.13
N LEU A 7 -40.70 -58.51 -15.96
CA LEU A 7 -42.12 -58.17 -16.06
C LEU A 7 -42.65 -58.37 -17.48
N GLU A 8 -41.89 -57.97 -18.50
CA GLU A 8 -42.24 -58.19 -19.91
C GLU A 8 -42.31 -59.69 -20.25
N LYS A 9 -41.45 -60.51 -19.65
CA LYS A 9 -41.50 -61.98 -19.81
C LYS A 9 -42.75 -62.58 -19.16
N ILE A 10 -43.08 -62.17 -17.94
CA ILE A 10 -44.30 -62.61 -17.23
C ILE A 10 -45.55 -62.16 -18.00
N TRP A 11 -45.55 -60.93 -18.52
CA TRP A 11 -46.66 -60.40 -19.31
C TRP A 11 -46.92 -61.23 -20.58
N LYS A 12 -45.86 -61.64 -21.29
CA LYS A 12 -45.98 -62.53 -22.47
C LYS A 12 -46.61 -63.89 -22.15
N ASP A 13 -46.41 -64.42 -20.95
CA ASP A 13 -47.02 -65.68 -20.54
C ASP A 13 -48.49 -65.49 -20.12
N ILE A 14 -48.82 -64.36 -19.49
CA ILE A 14 -50.20 -63.95 -19.18
C ILE A 14 -51.00 -63.69 -20.46
N GLU A 15 -50.42 -63.01 -21.44
CA GLU A 15 -51.02 -62.70 -22.74
C GLU A 15 -51.46 -63.97 -23.49
N LYS A 16 -50.65 -65.03 -23.47
CA LYS A 16 -51.01 -66.33 -24.07
C LYS A 16 -52.23 -66.97 -23.42
N VAL A 17 -52.44 -66.77 -22.11
CA VAL A 17 -53.61 -67.28 -21.39
C VAL A 17 -54.85 -66.47 -21.75
N PHE A 18 -54.73 -65.14 -21.81
CA PHE A 18 -55.82 -64.25 -22.21
C PHE A 18 -56.25 -64.49 -23.66
N LEU A 19 -55.32 -64.71 -24.59
CA LEU A 19 -55.63 -65.02 -26.00
C LEU A 19 -56.56 -66.24 -26.15
N LYS A 20 -56.32 -67.30 -25.36
CA LYS A 20 -57.19 -68.50 -25.36
C LYS A 20 -58.57 -68.27 -24.74
N ALA A 21 -58.69 -67.33 -23.80
CA ALA A 21 -59.95 -67.01 -23.13
C ALA A 21 -60.80 -65.99 -23.92
N MET A 22 -60.15 -65.06 -24.64
CA MET A 22 -60.79 -64.06 -25.50
C MET A 22 -61.54 -64.66 -26.70
N GLU A 23 -61.16 -65.86 -27.15
CA GLU A 23 -61.90 -66.61 -28.19
C GLU A 23 -63.29 -67.08 -27.74
N LYS A 24 -63.53 -67.16 -26.41
CA LYS A 24 -64.76 -67.74 -25.84
C LYS A 24 -65.72 -66.72 -25.24
N ASP A 25 -65.25 -65.55 -24.83
CA ASP A 25 -66.07 -64.52 -24.16
C ASP A 25 -65.58 -63.11 -24.50
N LYS A 26 -66.47 -62.28 -25.07
CA LYS A 26 -66.16 -60.89 -25.45
C LYS A 26 -65.86 -59.99 -24.25
N THR A 27 -66.40 -60.29 -23.06
CA THR A 27 -66.16 -59.49 -21.84
C THR A 27 -64.72 -59.63 -21.32
N VAL A 28 -64.03 -60.72 -21.68
CA VAL A 28 -62.61 -60.94 -21.35
C VAL A 28 -61.71 -60.01 -22.16
N LYS A 29 -62.09 -59.70 -23.40
CA LYS A 29 -61.34 -58.80 -24.28
C LYS A 29 -61.32 -57.37 -23.75
N GLU A 30 -62.47 -56.85 -23.31
CA GLU A 30 -62.56 -55.51 -22.73
C GLU A 30 -61.71 -55.35 -21.46
N LYS A 31 -61.67 -56.39 -20.61
CA LYS A 31 -60.80 -56.41 -19.42
C LYS A 31 -59.32 -56.53 -19.78
N TYR A 32 -58.97 -57.31 -20.80
CA TYR A 32 -57.61 -57.42 -21.30
C TYR A 32 -57.10 -56.06 -21.81
N ASP A 33 -57.88 -55.40 -22.66
CA ASP A 33 -57.51 -54.10 -23.24
C ASP A 33 -57.31 -53.04 -22.14
N PHE A 34 -58.12 -53.06 -21.09
CA PHE A 34 -57.96 -52.20 -19.91
C PHE A 34 -56.65 -52.49 -19.15
N ILE A 35 -56.38 -53.75 -18.79
CA ILE A 35 -55.17 -54.12 -18.04
C ILE A 35 -53.91 -53.87 -18.89
N TYR A 36 -53.97 -54.14 -20.20
CA TYR A 36 -52.85 -53.87 -21.10
C TYR A 36 -52.55 -52.38 -21.18
N LYS A 37 -53.57 -51.52 -21.22
CA LYS A 37 -53.40 -50.07 -21.18
C LYS A 37 -52.72 -49.62 -19.88
N GLU A 38 -53.21 -50.07 -18.72
CA GLU A 38 -52.60 -49.78 -17.40
C GLU A 38 -51.16 -50.30 -17.30
N TYR A 39 -50.88 -51.49 -17.85
CA TYR A 39 -49.53 -52.06 -17.90
C TYR A 39 -48.57 -51.24 -18.77
N GLN A 40 -49.03 -50.76 -19.94
CA GLN A 40 -48.25 -49.89 -20.81
C GLN A 40 -47.99 -48.52 -20.17
N GLU A 41 -48.99 -47.94 -19.50
CA GLU A 41 -48.81 -46.69 -18.73
C GLU A 41 -47.83 -46.89 -17.57
N PHE A 42 -47.88 -48.04 -16.89
CA PHE A 42 -46.90 -48.40 -15.85
C PHE A 42 -45.49 -48.54 -16.43
N LEU A 43 -45.30 -49.29 -17.53
CA LEU A 43 -43.98 -49.48 -18.15
C LEU A 43 -43.37 -48.17 -18.69
N ASN A 44 -44.20 -47.29 -19.25
CA ASN A 44 -43.74 -46.00 -19.77
C ASN A 44 -43.27 -45.06 -18.65
N ASN A 45 -43.81 -45.21 -17.45
CA ASN A 45 -43.44 -44.43 -16.26
C ASN A 45 -42.50 -45.18 -15.30
N TYR A 46 -42.13 -46.42 -15.64
CA TYR A 46 -41.28 -47.24 -14.78
C TYR A 46 -39.82 -46.80 -14.87
N PHE A 47 -39.33 -46.24 -13.78
CA PHE A 47 -37.92 -45.97 -13.56
C PHE A 47 -37.38 -46.92 -12.49
N ASP A 48 -36.29 -47.61 -12.81
CA ASP A 48 -35.60 -48.47 -11.84
C ASP A 48 -34.91 -47.59 -10.79
N PHE A 49 -35.58 -47.39 -9.66
CA PHE A 49 -35.09 -46.54 -8.57
C PHE A 49 -33.72 -46.99 -8.08
N LYS A 50 -33.43 -48.29 -8.01
CA LYS A 50 -32.13 -48.79 -7.54
C LYS A 50 -31.02 -48.38 -8.50
N GLU A 51 -31.25 -48.56 -9.80
CA GLU A 51 -30.29 -48.18 -10.85
C GLU A 51 -30.02 -46.67 -10.84
N ILE A 52 -31.05 -45.85 -10.68
CA ILE A 52 -30.90 -44.39 -10.55
C ILE A 52 -30.12 -44.05 -9.28
N ALA A 53 -30.51 -44.62 -8.14
CA ALA A 53 -29.89 -44.32 -6.86
C ALA A 53 -28.41 -44.73 -6.83
N ASP A 54 -28.04 -45.89 -7.38
CA ASP A 54 -26.65 -46.38 -7.41
C ASP A 54 -25.74 -45.47 -8.28
N ASN A 55 -26.29 -44.78 -9.29
CA ASN A 55 -25.54 -43.84 -10.12
C ASN A 55 -25.46 -42.40 -9.57
N LEU A 56 -26.11 -42.10 -8.43
CA LEU A 56 -25.99 -40.79 -7.80
C LEU A 56 -24.62 -40.61 -7.14
N PHE A 57 -24.13 -39.37 -7.12
CA PHE A 57 -22.87 -39.05 -6.44
C PHE A 57 -23.01 -39.14 -4.91
N ASP A 58 -24.16 -38.71 -4.39
CA ASP A 58 -24.48 -38.68 -2.97
C ASP A 58 -24.89 -40.06 -2.46
N GLY A 59 -24.53 -40.36 -1.21
CA GLY A 59 -24.94 -41.56 -0.53
C GLY A 59 -26.40 -41.49 -0.10
N ILE A 60 -27.23 -42.40 -0.61
CA ILE A 60 -28.62 -42.56 -0.21
C ILE A 60 -28.73 -43.68 0.82
N TYR A 61 -29.43 -43.41 1.91
CA TYR A 61 -29.82 -44.37 2.92
C TYR A 61 -31.31 -44.24 3.21
N ILE A 62 -32.02 -45.36 3.30
CA ILE A 62 -33.47 -45.39 3.56
C ILE A 62 -33.76 -46.34 4.72
N SER A 63 -34.55 -45.88 5.68
CA SER A 63 -35.13 -46.72 6.74
C SER A 63 -36.65 -46.65 6.76
N ASN A 64 -37.28 -47.61 7.43
CA ASN A 64 -38.69 -47.50 7.79
C ASN A 64 -38.89 -46.52 8.98
N GLY A 65 -40.15 -46.26 9.33
CA GLY A 65 -40.56 -45.42 10.46
C GLY A 65 -40.07 -45.86 11.85
N GLU A 66 -39.58 -47.09 11.99
CA GLU A 66 -39.00 -47.62 13.24
C GLU A 66 -37.46 -47.54 13.25
N GLY A 67 -36.84 -47.08 12.16
CA GLY A 67 -35.39 -46.97 12.01
C GLY A 67 -34.71 -48.26 11.54
N LYS A 68 -35.44 -49.23 10.97
CA LYS A 68 -34.86 -50.42 10.32
C LYS A 68 -34.39 -50.06 8.91
N THR A 69 -33.13 -50.32 8.60
CA THR A 69 -32.55 -50.05 7.27
C THR A 69 -33.22 -50.89 6.19
N LEU A 70 -33.68 -50.25 5.13
CA LEU A 70 -34.30 -50.89 3.97
C LEU A 70 -33.39 -50.86 2.75
N PHE A 71 -32.67 -49.76 2.53
CA PHE A 71 -31.88 -49.57 1.32
C PHE A 71 -30.69 -48.64 1.56
N ILE A 72 -29.59 -48.93 0.88
CA ILE A 72 -28.48 -48.01 0.65
C ILE A 72 -28.04 -48.13 -0.80
N ASN A 73 -27.54 -47.04 -1.38
CA ASN A 73 -26.95 -47.07 -2.73
C ASN A 73 -25.43 -47.34 -2.69
N GLU A 74 -24.81 -47.58 -3.85
CA GLU A 74 -23.36 -47.76 -3.98
C GLU A 74 -22.55 -46.55 -3.51
N ALA A 75 -23.05 -45.34 -3.72
CA ALA A 75 -22.39 -44.12 -3.27
C ALA A 75 -22.30 -44.05 -1.74
N TYR A 76 -23.30 -44.53 -1.01
CA TYR A 76 -23.27 -44.60 0.44
C TYR A 76 -22.11 -45.49 0.91
N THR A 77 -21.94 -46.66 0.29
CA THR A 77 -20.82 -47.57 0.56
C THR A 77 -19.48 -46.91 0.23
N ARG A 78 -19.37 -46.20 -0.90
CA ARG A 78 -18.15 -45.48 -1.30
C ARG A 78 -17.77 -44.35 -0.33
N ILE A 79 -18.76 -43.61 0.16
CA ILE A 79 -18.54 -42.46 1.06
C ILE A 79 -18.26 -42.94 2.49
N THR A 80 -18.95 -43.99 2.96
CA THR A 80 -18.92 -44.43 4.36
C THR A 80 -18.05 -45.65 4.64
N GLY A 81 -17.74 -46.45 3.60
CA GLY A 81 -17.07 -47.74 3.73
C GLY A 81 -17.94 -48.85 4.32
N ILE A 82 -19.24 -48.60 4.54
CA ILE A 82 -20.18 -49.56 5.14
C ILE A 82 -20.89 -50.32 4.01
N THR A 83 -20.91 -51.65 4.08
CA THR A 83 -21.51 -52.46 3.01
C THR A 83 -22.99 -52.75 3.23
N LYS A 84 -23.69 -53.18 2.17
CA LYS A 84 -25.12 -53.53 2.19
C LYS A 84 -25.41 -54.63 3.22
N GLU A 85 -24.54 -55.63 3.31
CA GLU A 85 -24.68 -56.79 4.20
C GLU A 85 -24.53 -56.42 5.69
N GLU A 86 -23.80 -55.35 5.98
CA GLU A 86 -23.55 -54.93 7.35
C GLU A 86 -24.75 -54.26 8.00
N ILE A 87 -25.61 -53.59 7.23
CA ILE A 87 -26.64 -52.69 7.79
C ILE A 87 -28.07 -52.93 7.30
N ILE A 88 -28.29 -53.59 6.16
CA ILE A 88 -29.65 -53.91 5.69
C ILE A 88 -30.36 -54.78 6.73
N GLY A 89 -31.59 -54.41 7.08
CA GLY A 89 -32.42 -55.11 8.05
C GLY A 89 -32.09 -54.87 9.52
N LYS A 90 -31.00 -54.15 9.84
CA LYS A 90 -30.65 -53.75 11.22
C LYS A 90 -31.27 -52.41 11.59
N ASN A 91 -31.48 -52.20 12.89
CA ASN A 91 -31.98 -50.92 13.40
C ASN A 91 -30.83 -49.90 13.54
N VAL A 92 -31.08 -48.65 13.18
CA VAL A 92 -30.11 -47.54 13.32
C VAL A 92 -29.65 -47.37 14.76
N ARG A 93 -30.50 -47.61 15.76
CA ARG A 93 -30.11 -47.55 17.18
C ARG A 93 -28.96 -48.50 17.50
N ASP A 94 -29.03 -49.73 17.00
CA ASP A 94 -28.00 -50.75 17.23
C ASP A 94 -26.71 -50.45 16.48
N ILE A 95 -26.83 -49.83 15.29
CA ILE A 95 -25.68 -49.39 14.49
C ILE A 95 -24.94 -48.24 15.18
N LEU A 96 -25.69 -47.28 15.75
CA LEU A 96 -25.13 -46.13 16.47
C LEU A 96 -24.59 -46.50 17.86
N ALA A 97 -25.20 -47.47 18.54
CA ALA A 97 -24.72 -47.97 19.84
C ALA A 97 -23.32 -48.56 19.78
N LYS A 98 -22.88 -49.03 18.61
CA LYS A 98 -21.50 -49.50 18.38
C LYS A 98 -20.46 -48.37 18.33
N GLY A 99 -20.88 -47.10 18.31
CA GLY A 99 -20.05 -45.90 18.58
C GLY A 99 -18.96 -45.52 17.56
N ASP A 100 -18.42 -46.50 16.82
CA ASP A 100 -17.14 -46.36 16.12
C ASP A 100 -17.25 -46.16 14.60
N ILE A 101 -18.48 -46.12 14.07
CA ILE A 101 -18.70 -46.12 12.62
C ILE A 101 -19.08 -44.72 12.14
N TYR A 102 -19.97 -44.03 12.86
CA TYR A 102 -20.61 -42.82 12.36
C TYR A 102 -21.09 -41.93 13.50
N LYS A 103 -20.76 -40.63 13.46
CA LYS A 103 -21.26 -39.61 14.41
C LYS A 103 -22.14 -38.60 13.68
N GLY A 104 -23.25 -38.21 14.29
CA GLY A 104 -24.17 -37.19 13.76
C GLY A 104 -25.26 -37.72 12.83
N ALA A 105 -25.67 -39.00 12.96
CA ALA A 105 -26.78 -39.55 12.20
C ALA A 105 -28.10 -38.89 12.60
N VAL A 106 -28.89 -38.49 11.60
CA VAL A 106 -30.14 -37.74 11.81
C VAL A 106 -31.40 -38.61 11.74
N THR A 107 -31.27 -39.90 11.43
CA THR A 107 -32.42 -40.79 11.16
C THR A 107 -33.41 -40.84 12.32
N LEU A 108 -32.92 -40.98 13.56
CA LEU A 108 -33.78 -41.03 14.75
C LEU A 108 -34.44 -39.68 15.05
N ASP A 109 -33.70 -38.59 14.83
CA ASP A 109 -34.22 -37.24 15.03
C ASP A 109 -35.32 -36.93 14.01
N VAL A 110 -35.18 -37.39 12.76
CA VAL A 110 -36.21 -37.22 11.71
C VAL A 110 -37.48 -37.99 12.06
N ILE A 111 -37.36 -39.22 12.57
CA ILE A 111 -38.51 -40.02 13.02
C ILE A 111 -39.23 -39.30 14.17
N LYS A 112 -38.46 -38.78 15.14
CA LYS A 112 -38.99 -38.14 16.34
C LYS A 112 -39.64 -36.79 16.04
N GLU A 113 -38.98 -35.95 15.26
CA GLU A 113 -39.42 -34.58 15.00
C GLU A 113 -40.35 -34.46 13.79
N LYS A 114 -40.51 -35.53 13.00
CA LYS A 114 -41.36 -35.58 11.81
C LYS A 114 -41.11 -34.42 10.83
N LYS A 115 -39.86 -33.98 10.69
CA LYS A 115 -39.45 -32.91 9.77
C LYS A 115 -38.08 -33.16 9.18
N ARG A 116 -37.73 -32.37 8.16
CA ARG A 116 -36.39 -32.41 7.56
C ARG A 116 -35.35 -31.92 8.58
N ILE A 117 -34.25 -32.66 8.71
CA ILE A 117 -33.13 -32.33 9.60
C ILE A 117 -31.82 -32.38 8.80
N ASN A 118 -30.99 -31.35 9.00
CA ASN A 118 -29.67 -31.26 8.40
C ASN A 118 -28.64 -31.25 9.53
N ASN A 119 -27.58 -32.02 9.40
CA ASN A 119 -26.47 -32.04 10.34
C ASN A 119 -25.15 -32.28 9.61
N ILE A 120 -24.04 -31.88 10.22
CA ILE A 120 -22.71 -32.30 9.78
C ILE A 120 -22.33 -33.53 10.60
N GLY A 121 -22.22 -34.65 9.90
CA GLY A 121 -21.76 -35.91 10.45
C GLY A 121 -20.27 -36.12 10.20
N LYS A 122 -19.68 -37.03 10.97
CA LYS A 122 -18.29 -37.47 10.78
C LYS A 122 -18.23 -38.98 10.67
N ILE A 123 -17.58 -39.44 9.60
CA ILE A 123 -17.34 -40.87 9.34
C ILE A 123 -16.03 -41.23 10.01
N VAL A 124 -16.11 -41.94 11.14
CA VAL A 124 -14.97 -42.12 12.05
C VAL A 124 -13.87 -42.96 11.40
N LYS A 125 -14.21 -44.02 10.67
CA LYS A 125 -13.23 -44.91 10.02
C LYS A 125 -12.41 -44.25 8.91
N LEU A 126 -13.01 -43.31 8.19
CA LEU A 126 -12.40 -42.69 7.00
C LEU A 126 -11.95 -41.24 7.26
N ASP A 127 -12.18 -40.73 8.47
CA ASP A 127 -11.94 -39.34 8.86
C ASP A 127 -12.55 -38.31 7.89
N LYS A 128 -13.77 -38.60 7.41
CA LYS A 128 -14.47 -37.74 6.44
C LYS A 128 -15.61 -36.96 7.08
N ASP A 129 -15.72 -35.69 6.70
CA ASP A 129 -16.86 -34.84 7.05
C ASP A 129 -17.95 -34.98 5.99
N VAL A 130 -19.18 -35.26 6.44
CA VAL A 130 -20.34 -35.43 5.56
C VAL A 130 -21.49 -34.53 5.97
N LEU A 131 -22.13 -33.90 4.98
CA LEU A 131 -23.41 -33.24 5.17
C LEU A 131 -24.51 -34.31 5.11
N VAL A 132 -25.26 -34.42 6.18
CA VAL A 132 -26.30 -35.42 6.40
C VAL A 132 -27.63 -34.70 6.37
N THR A 133 -28.47 -35.03 5.38
CA THR A 133 -29.81 -34.47 5.26
C THR A 133 -30.83 -35.59 5.32
N GLY A 134 -31.67 -35.59 6.34
CA GLY A 134 -32.75 -36.55 6.49
C GLY A 134 -34.12 -35.94 6.25
N SER A 135 -34.96 -36.62 5.49
CA SER A 135 -36.33 -36.20 5.17
C SER A 135 -37.32 -37.34 5.43
N PRO A 136 -38.42 -37.08 6.16
CA PRO A 136 -39.46 -38.09 6.37
C PRO A 136 -40.40 -38.15 5.15
N ILE A 137 -40.90 -39.35 4.86
CA ILE A 137 -42.01 -39.61 3.96
C ILE A 137 -43.15 -40.16 4.80
N PHE A 138 -44.34 -39.62 4.62
CA PHE A 138 -45.49 -39.93 5.46
C PHE A 138 -46.46 -40.90 4.79
N ASP A 139 -47.08 -41.76 5.60
CA ASP A 139 -48.23 -42.55 5.19
C ASP A 139 -49.49 -41.68 5.07
N LYS A 140 -50.61 -42.31 4.65
CA LYS A 140 -51.93 -41.67 4.53
C LYS A 140 -52.50 -41.15 5.88
N TYR A 141 -51.91 -41.55 7.00
CA TYR A 141 -52.34 -41.20 8.36
C TYR A 141 -51.41 -40.17 9.04
N GLY A 142 -50.38 -39.67 8.33
CA GLY A 142 -49.43 -38.68 8.86
C GLY A 142 -48.35 -39.27 9.77
N ASN A 143 -48.14 -40.59 9.75
CA ASN A 143 -47.02 -41.25 10.40
C ASN A 143 -45.83 -41.37 9.44
N VAL A 144 -44.62 -41.38 9.98
CA VAL A 144 -43.41 -41.54 9.16
C VAL A 144 -43.37 -42.97 8.65
N GLU A 145 -43.57 -43.16 7.35
CA GLU A 145 -43.48 -44.46 6.69
C GLU A 145 -42.03 -44.79 6.36
N LEU A 146 -41.31 -43.81 5.79
CA LEU A 146 -39.91 -43.93 5.39
C LEU A 146 -39.12 -42.70 5.84
N VAL A 147 -37.82 -42.91 6.04
CA VAL A 147 -36.85 -41.83 6.21
C VAL A 147 -35.79 -41.95 5.14
N VAL A 148 -35.62 -40.89 4.34
CA VAL A 148 -34.60 -40.80 3.30
C VAL A 148 -33.47 -39.91 3.80
N ILE A 149 -32.27 -40.45 3.85
CA ILE A 149 -31.03 -39.77 4.22
C ILE A 149 -30.17 -39.60 2.98
N ASN A 150 -29.72 -38.38 2.74
CA ASN A 150 -28.66 -38.03 1.80
C ASN A 150 -27.38 -37.73 2.58
N ASN A 151 -26.28 -38.37 2.19
CA ASN A 151 -24.93 -38.17 2.71
C ASN A 151 -24.04 -37.64 1.60
N ARG A 152 -23.57 -36.41 1.76
CA ARG A 152 -22.66 -35.76 0.81
C ARG A 152 -21.30 -35.52 1.44
N ASP A 153 -20.23 -35.97 0.78
CA ASP A 153 -18.85 -35.67 1.19
C ASP A 153 -18.57 -34.18 0.99
N ILE A 154 -18.21 -33.48 2.08
CA ILE A 154 -17.92 -32.05 2.08
C ILE A 154 -16.48 -31.74 2.51
N SER A 155 -15.63 -32.76 2.57
CA SER A 155 -14.25 -32.64 3.06
C SER A 155 -13.46 -31.62 2.23
N GLU A 156 -13.50 -31.73 0.89
CA GLU A 156 -12.83 -30.79 -0.01
C GLU A 156 -13.36 -29.36 0.08
N LEU A 157 -14.68 -29.21 0.26
CA LEU A 157 -15.32 -27.90 0.41
C LEU A 157 -14.83 -27.19 1.68
N LYS A 158 -14.72 -27.92 2.79
CA LYS A 158 -14.19 -27.40 4.06
C LYS A 158 -12.72 -27.00 3.95
N ASP A 159 -11.92 -27.82 3.27
CA ASP A 159 -10.50 -27.52 3.06
C ASP A 159 -10.31 -26.26 2.21
N LEU A 160 -11.13 -26.08 1.18
CA LEU A 160 -11.14 -24.87 0.36
C LEU A 160 -11.56 -23.64 1.16
N GLU A 161 -12.61 -23.75 1.98
CA GLU A 161 -13.08 -22.66 2.84
C GLU A 161 -12.00 -22.23 3.84
N ASN A 162 -11.34 -23.20 4.48
CA ASN A 162 -10.21 -22.95 5.40
C ASN A 162 -9.04 -22.26 4.70
N LYS A 163 -8.69 -22.67 3.47
CA LYS A 163 -7.64 -22.02 2.68
C LYS A 163 -8.00 -20.57 2.34
N ILE A 164 -9.24 -20.31 1.94
CA ILE A 164 -9.73 -18.96 1.63
C ILE A 164 -9.66 -18.06 2.88
N GLU A 165 -10.07 -18.57 4.05
CA GLU A 165 -10.03 -17.80 5.29
C GLU A 165 -8.60 -17.44 5.70
N LYS A 166 -7.66 -18.38 5.55
CA LYS A 166 -6.24 -18.16 5.84
C LYS A 166 -5.61 -17.12 4.90
N LEU A 167 -5.96 -17.15 3.62
CA LEU A 167 -5.53 -16.16 2.63
C LEU A 167 -6.06 -14.76 2.97
N LYS A 168 -7.36 -14.65 3.31
CA LYS A 168 -7.96 -13.37 3.74
C LYS A 168 -7.26 -12.80 4.98
N LYS A 169 -7.00 -13.63 6.01
CA LYS A 169 -6.28 -13.20 7.22
C LYS A 169 -4.86 -12.73 6.93
N THR A 170 -4.16 -13.37 5.99
CA THR A 170 -2.81 -12.98 5.60
C THR A 170 -2.81 -11.65 4.84
N SER A 171 -3.73 -11.48 3.89
CA SER A 171 -3.89 -10.24 3.12
C SER A 171 -4.17 -9.04 4.02
N LEU A 172 -5.08 -9.19 4.99
CA LEU A 172 -5.42 -8.11 5.93
C LEU A 172 -4.22 -7.66 6.76
N LYS A 173 -3.41 -8.61 7.26
CA LYS A 173 -2.19 -8.28 8.01
C LYS A 173 -1.17 -7.55 7.15
N VAL A 174 -0.98 -7.96 5.90
CA VAL A 174 -0.08 -7.28 4.95
C VAL A 174 -0.58 -5.86 4.66
N ASP A 175 -1.88 -5.67 4.47
CA ASP A 175 -2.46 -4.34 4.23
C ASP A 175 -2.31 -3.41 5.44
N GLU A 176 -2.48 -3.93 6.66
CA GLU A 176 -2.25 -3.19 7.91
C GLU A 176 -0.77 -2.84 8.10
N GLU A 177 0.14 -3.75 7.81
CA GLU A 177 1.57 -3.52 7.91
C GLU A 177 2.05 -2.52 6.84
N ILE A 178 1.51 -2.58 5.62
CA ILE A 178 1.73 -1.58 4.57
C ILE A 178 1.18 -0.21 5.00
N LYS A 179 -0.02 -0.14 5.59
CA LYS A 179 -0.57 1.12 6.13
C LYS A 179 0.30 1.69 7.25
N PHE A 180 0.78 0.84 8.15
CA PHE A 180 1.67 1.23 9.23
C PHE A 180 3.02 1.74 8.70
N LEU A 181 3.63 1.05 7.74
CA LEU A 181 4.87 1.49 7.08
C LEU A 181 4.68 2.80 6.29
N ARG A 182 3.54 2.97 5.60
CA ARG A 182 3.15 4.24 4.96
C ARG A 182 3.08 5.36 5.99
N SER A 183 2.48 5.12 7.16
CA SER A 183 2.41 6.12 8.23
C SER A 183 3.77 6.52 8.82
N ARG A 184 4.77 5.63 8.81
CA ARG A 184 6.15 5.97 9.22
C ARG A 184 6.92 6.79 8.18
N GLN A 185 6.59 6.66 6.90
CA GLN A 185 7.14 7.51 5.84
C GLN A 185 6.42 8.87 5.75
N MET A 186 5.31 9.05 6.48
CA MET A 186 4.63 10.34 6.59
C MET A 186 5.46 11.29 7.46
N SER A 187 6.23 12.16 6.80
CA SER A 187 6.64 13.41 7.39
C SER A 187 5.38 14.27 7.59
N ASN A 188 4.81 14.28 8.80
CA ASN A 188 3.75 15.23 9.22
C ASN A 188 4.29 16.68 9.33
N ARG A 189 5.34 17.03 8.58
CA ARG A 189 5.88 18.39 8.55
C ARG A 189 5.02 19.22 7.61
N LYS A 190 4.30 20.17 8.19
CA LYS A 190 3.56 21.19 7.44
C LYS A 190 4.54 22.04 6.63
N LEU A 191 4.25 22.27 5.36
CA LEU A 191 5.04 23.18 4.53
C LEU A 191 4.78 24.63 4.98
N ILE A 192 5.83 25.35 5.37
CA ILE A 192 5.76 26.71 5.92
C ILE A 192 6.37 27.69 4.92
N TYR A 193 5.62 28.74 4.61
CA TYR A 193 6.02 29.79 3.69
C TYR A 193 5.18 31.05 3.91
N LYS A 194 5.71 32.17 3.43
CA LYS A 194 5.09 33.50 3.43
C LYS A 194 5.31 34.22 2.10
N SER A 195 6.41 33.93 1.42
CA SER A 195 6.81 34.54 0.16
C SER A 195 5.81 34.28 -0.96
N GLU A 196 5.57 35.30 -1.79
CA GLU A 196 4.64 35.22 -2.92
C GLU A 196 5.02 34.13 -3.94
N LYS A 197 6.32 33.86 -4.11
CA LYS A 197 6.80 32.79 -4.98
C LYS A 197 6.39 31.41 -4.48
N MET A 198 6.54 31.14 -3.18
CA MET A 198 6.06 29.88 -2.61
C MET A 198 4.53 29.76 -2.69
N ASN A 199 3.81 30.87 -2.54
CA ASN A 199 2.36 30.88 -2.74
C ASN A 199 1.97 30.53 -4.19
N SER A 200 2.72 31.03 -5.16
CA SER A 200 2.53 30.72 -6.58
C SER A 200 2.79 29.23 -6.87
N ILE A 201 3.87 28.68 -6.29
CA ILE A 201 4.16 27.23 -6.35
C ILE A 201 3.01 26.43 -5.75
N PHE A 202 2.47 26.83 -4.59
CA PHE A 202 1.39 26.10 -3.95
C PHE A 202 0.07 26.15 -4.74
N THR A 203 -0.22 27.29 -5.37
CA THR A 203 -1.36 27.42 -6.29
C THR A 203 -1.22 26.48 -7.49
N LEU A 204 -0.01 26.38 -8.05
CA LEU A 204 0.30 25.41 -9.10
C LEU A 204 0.15 23.96 -8.60
N ILE A 205 0.66 23.63 -7.41
CA ILE A 205 0.51 22.29 -6.79
C ILE A 205 -0.98 21.92 -6.68
N ASN A 206 -1.83 22.82 -6.20
CA ASN A 206 -3.28 22.56 -6.08
C ASN A 206 -3.94 22.26 -7.43
N THR A 207 -3.41 22.81 -8.51
CA THR A 207 -3.94 22.63 -9.88
C THR A 207 -3.47 21.30 -10.48
N ILE A 208 -2.21 20.92 -10.27
CA ILE A 208 -1.62 19.72 -10.89
C ILE A 208 -1.75 18.45 -10.05
N ALA A 209 -1.94 18.58 -8.73
CA ALA A 209 -2.03 17.42 -7.83
C ALA A 209 -3.16 16.44 -8.22
N PRO A 210 -4.36 16.89 -8.65
CA PRO A 210 -5.43 15.98 -9.12
C PRO A 210 -5.12 15.26 -10.44
N THR A 211 -4.01 15.54 -11.12
CA THR A 211 -3.65 14.96 -12.43
C THR A 211 -2.48 13.98 -12.31
N ASP A 212 -2.26 13.17 -13.36
CA ASP A 212 -1.13 12.25 -13.47
C ASP A 212 0.08 12.83 -14.24
N VAL A 213 0.13 14.15 -14.39
CA VAL A 213 1.23 14.83 -15.11
C VAL A 213 2.57 14.62 -14.40
N THR A 214 3.63 14.43 -15.18
CA THR A 214 5.00 14.38 -14.68
C THR A 214 5.43 15.77 -14.22
N VAL A 215 5.99 15.85 -13.01
CA VAL A 215 6.46 17.10 -12.42
C VAL A 215 7.97 17.03 -12.24
N LEU A 216 8.69 18.08 -12.63
CA LEU A 216 10.12 18.24 -12.40
C LEU A 216 10.35 19.37 -11.40
N ILE A 217 10.88 19.04 -10.23
CA ILE A 217 11.18 19.99 -9.15
C ILE A 217 12.68 20.33 -9.19
N THR A 218 13.02 21.57 -9.51
CA THR A 218 14.40 22.08 -9.49
C THR A 218 14.63 22.95 -8.28
N GLY A 219 15.88 23.01 -7.82
CA GLY A 219 16.28 23.90 -6.74
C GLY A 219 17.51 23.38 -6.00
N GLU A 220 18.20 24.27 -5.30
CA GLU A 220 19.43 23.92 -4.57
C GLU A 220 19.21 22.82 -3.51
N SER A 221 20.31 22.22 -3.04
CA SER A 221 20.23 21.26 -1.94
C SER A 221 19.68 21.94 -0.68
N GLY A 222 18.80 21.23 0.03
CA GLY A 222 18.21 21.73 1.28
C GLY A 222 17.07 22.75 1.13
N THR A 223 16.54 23.02 -0.07
CA THR A 223 15.41 23.96 -0.25
C THR A 223 14.03 23.38 0.09
N GLY A 224 13.92 22.07 0.31
CA GLY A 224 12.65 21.41 0.62
C GLY A 224 11.94 20.75 -0.58
N LYS A 225 12.68 20.37 -1.64
CA LYS A 225 12.13 19.69 -2.83
C LYS A 225 11.27 18.46 -2.48
N GLU A 226 11.71 17.66 -1.52
CA GLU A 226 10.97 16.48 -1.06
C GLU A 226 9.62 16.85 -0.41
N LEU A 227 9.56 17.92 0.39
CA LEU A 227 8.29 18.40 0.97
C LEU A 227 7.31 18.88 -0.10
N VAL A 228 7.81 19.48 -1.18
CA VAL A 228 6.96 19.86 -2.32
C VAL A 228 6.43 18.61 -3.04
N ALA A 229 7.25 17.58 -3.23
CA ALA A 229 6.80 16.31 -3.79
C ALA A 229 5.74 15.63 -2.89
N ASP A 230 5.93 15.68 -1.57
CA ASP A 230 4.99 15.17 -0.59
C ASP A 230 3.62 15.88 -0.70
N GLU A 231 3.62 17.22 -0.78
CA GLU A 231 2.40 18.01 -0.96
C GLU A 231 1.66 17.68 -2.26
N ILE A 232 2.39 17.46 -3.37
CA ILE A 232 1.80 17.03 -4.64
C ILE A 232 1.12 15.67 -4.48
N PHE A 233 1.79 14.72 -3.80
CA PHE A 233 1.26 13.39 -3.56
C PHE A 233 0.00 13.43 -2.68
N TYR A 234 0.04 14.12 -1.54
CA TYR A 234 -1.06 14.14 -0.57
C TYR A 234 -2.35 14.79 -1.12
N LYS A 235 -2.21 15.73 -2.05
CA LYS A 235 -3.34 16.39 -2.71
C LYS A 235 -3.81 15.67 -3.97
N SER A 236 -3.17 14.56 -4.33
CA SER A 236 -3.55 13.78 -5.50
C SER A 236 -4.66 12.78 -5.22
N PHE A 237 -5.29 12.29 -6.28
CA PHE A 237 -6.23 11.15 -6.20
C PHE A 237 -5.53 9.83 -5.81
N ARG A 238 -4.19 9.80 -5.81
CA ARG A 238 -3.37 8.63 -5.44
C ARG A 238 -2.85 8.70 -4.00
N LYS A 239 -3.32 9.63 -3.16
CA LYS A 239 -2.86 9.81 -1.76
C LYS A 239 -2.94 8.54 -0.89
N ASP A 240 -3.88 7.64 -1.19
CA ASP A 240 -4.07 6.37 -0.47
C ASP A 240 -3.34 5.17 -1.12
N LYS A 241 -2.54 5.43 -2.16
CA LYS A 241 -1.75 4.45 -2.93
C LYS A 241 -0.27 4.49 -2.50
N PRO A 242 0.58 3.54 -2.95
CA PRO A 242 2.01 3.58 -2.62
C PRO A 242 2.67 4.90 -3.03
N PHE A 243 3.54 5.43 -2.17
CA PHE A 243 4.43 6.54 -2.49
C PHE A 243 5.86 6.12 -2.23
N ILE A 244 6.59 5.80 -3.30
CA ILE A 244 7.95 5.29 -3.21
C ILE A 244 8.91 6.42 -3.51
N LYS A 245 9.81 6.74 -2.58
CA LYS A 245 10.86 7.74 -2.76
C LYS A 245 12.18 7.04 -3.03
N VAL A 246 12.85 7.42 -4.12
CA VAL A 246 14.15 6.87 -4.50
C VAL A 246 15.12 8.03 -4.68
N ASN A 247 16.20 8.03 -3.91
CA ASN A 247 17.30 8.96 -4.10
C ASN A 247 18.35 8.31 -5.03
N CYS A 248 18.47 8.84 -6.25
CA CYS A 248 19.37 8.30 -7.27
C CYS A 248 20.85 8.51 -6.95
N ALA A 249 21.19 9.49 -6.11
CA ALA A 249 22.57 9.75 -5.68
C ALA A 249 23.01 8.85 -4.52
N ALA A 250 22.06 8.32 -3.72
CA ALA A 250 22.37 7.51 -2.54
C ALA A 250 22.66 6.03 -2.87
N ILE A 251 22.18 5.54 -4.02
CA ILE A 251 22.34 4.14 -4.43
C ILE A 251 23.50 4.05 -5.43
N PRO A 252 24.49 3.17 -5.21
CA PRO A 252 25.56 2.94 -6.17
C PRO A 252 25.03 2.62 -7.58
N SER A 253 25.70 3.14 -8.61
CA SER A 253 25.27 3.02 -10.01
C SER A 253 25.04 1.57 -10.45
N GLU A 254 25.84 0.64 -9.92
CA GLU A 254 25.80 -0.78 -10.23
C GLU A 254 24.54 -1.45 -9.68
N LEU A 255 24.01 -0.95 -8.56
CA LEU A 255 22.83 -1.49 -7.89
C LEU A 255 21.55 -0.77 -8.27
N LEU A 256 21.65 0.51 -8.67
CA LEU A 256 20.50 1.35 -8.98
C LEU A 256 19.57 0.73 -10.02
N GLU A 257 20.13 0.04 -11.00
CA GLU A 257 19.36 -0.66 -12.02
C GLU A 257 18.49 -1.79 -11.43
N ALA A 258 19.09 -2.66 -10.62
CA ALA A 258 18.41 -3.77 -9.97
C ALA A 258 17.39 -3.30 -8.92
N GLU A 259 17.67 -2.20 -8.21
CA GLU A 259 16.73 -1.59 -7.27
C GLU A 259 15.51 -1.00 -7.98
N LEU A 260 15.72 -0.21 -9.05
CA LEU A 260 14.62 0.47 -9.76
C LEU A 260 13.72 -0.52 -10.53
N PHE A 261 14.33 -1.42 -11.31
CA PHE A 261 13.61 -2.24 -12.28
C PHE A 261 13.38 -3.68 -11.83
N GLY A 262 14.11 -4.15 -10.81
CA GLY A 262 14.06 -5.55 -10.36
C GLY A 262 14.78 -6.52 -11.31
N TYR A 263 14.88 -7.78 -10.90
CA TYR A 263 15.54 -8.83 -11.68
C TYR A 263 14.80 -10.17 -11.55
N GLU A 264 14.92 -11.00 -12.58
CA GLU A 264 14.46 -12.40 -12.54
C GLU A 264 15.51 -13.32 -11.91
N GLY A 265 15.07 -14.47 -11.39
CA GLY A 265 15.98 -15.45 -10.80
C GLY A 265 16.99 -15.95 -11.82
N GLY A 266 18.29 -15.84 -11.52
CA GLY A 266 19.36 -16.24 -12.44
C GLY A 266 19.84 -15.15 -13.39
N ALA A 267 19.41 -13.89 -13.24
CA ALA A 267 19.82 -12.79 -14.10
C ALA A 267 21.33 -12.47 -14.04
N PHE A 268 21.99 -12.74 -12.90
CA PHE A 268 23.45 -12.58 -12.70
C PHE A 268 23.94 -13.49 -11.56
N THR A 269 25.27 -13.62 -11.40
CA THR A 269 25.92 -14.60 -10.50
C THR A 269 25.47 -14.51 -9.04
N ASP A 270 25.14 -13.31 -8.55
CA ASP A 270 24.67 -13.07 -7.16
C ASP A 270 23.14 -12.91 -7.05
N SER A 271 22.38 -13.20 -8.10
CA SER A 271 20.93 -13.05 -8.08
C SER A 271 20.25 -14.11 -7.21
N LYS A 272 19.28 -13.69 -6.40
CA LYS A 272 18.44 -14.63 -5.64
C LYS A 272 17.62 -15.49 -6.59
N LYS A 273 17.49 -16.79 -6.30
CA LYS A 273 16.69 -17.75 -7.12
C LYS A 273 15.25 -17.30 -7.38
N ASN A 274 14.66 -16.53 -6.47
CA ASN A 274 13.27 -16.06 -6.60
C ASN A 274 13.15 -14.67 -7.26
N GLY A 275 14.26 -14.09 -7.73
CA GLY A 275 14.29 -12.73 -8.27
C GLY A 275 14.12 -11.62 -7.21
N LYS A 276 13.94 -10.39 -7.67
CA LYS A 276 13.65 -9.21 -6.85
C LYS A 276 12.67 -8.28 -7.58
N ILE A 277 11.65 -7.81 -6.86
CA ILE A 277 10.70 -6.79 -7.31
C ILE A 277 11.39 -5.42 -7.27
N GLY A 278 11.25 -4.64 -8.34
CA GLY A 278 11.82 -3.29 -8.44
C GLY A 278 10.93 -2.20 -7.84
N MET A 279 11.52 -1.05 -7.54
CA MET A 279 10.80 0.10 -6.98
C MET A 279 9.67 0.61 -7.88
N PHE A 280 9.82 0.54 -9.21
CA PHE A 280 8.74 0.91 -10.14
C PHE A 280 7.52 -0.01 -10.03
N GLU A 281 7.74 -1.31 -9.83
CA GLU A 281 6.66 -2.30 -9.65
C GLU A 281 6.00 -2.12 -8.27
N LEU A 282 6.78 -1.84 -7.22
CA LEU A 282 6.26 -1.50 -5.89
C LEU A 282 5.41 -0.23 -5.88
N ALA A 283 5.73 0.73 -6.75
CA ALA A 283 5.02 1.99 -6.90
C ALA A 283 3.83 1.91 -7.87
N ASN A 284 3.52 0.72 -8.42
CA ASN A 284 2.40 0.54 -9.34
C ASN A 284 1.07 0.97 -8.68
N GLU A 285 0.15 1.53 -9.47
CA GLU A 285 -1.07 2.23 -9.02
C GLU A 285 -0.83 3.48 -8.14
N GLY A 286 0.42 3.79 -7.81
CA GLY A 286 0.82 4.86 -6.90
C GLY A 286 1.64 5.95 -7.55
N THR A 287 2.55 6.53 -6.77
CA THR A 287 3.46 7.60 -7.18
C THR A 287 4.90 7.22 -6.83
N ILE A 288 5.84 7.55 -7.70
CA ILE A 288 7.28 7.46 -7.41
C ILE A 288 7.92 8.84 -7.47
N LEU A 289 8.72 9.16 -6.45
CA LEU A 289 9.63 10.30 -6.43
C LEU A 289 11.04 9.81 -6.80
N LEU A 290 11.59 10.38 -7.86
CA LEU A 290 12.99 10.18 -8.27
C LEU A 290 13.78 11.43 -7.86
N ASP A 291 14.40 11.39 -6.69
CA ASP A 291 15.20 12.49 -6.16
C ASP A 291 16.65 12.42 -6.68
N GLU A 292 17.23 13.60 -6.89
CA GLU A 292 18.51 13.81 -7.57
C GLU A 292 18.62 13.05 -8.91
N ILE A 293 17.60 13.19 -9.77
CA ILE A 293 17.54 12.52 -11.08
C ILE A 293 18.71 12.90 -12.01
N GLY A 294 19.37 14.04 -11.76
CA GLY A 294 20.57 14.46 -12.48
C GLY A 294 21.77 13.53 -12.28
N ASP A 295 21.81 12.78 -11.18
CA ASP A 295 22.87 11.80 -10.88
C ASP A 295 22.59 10.41 -11.48
N MET A 296 21.47 10.24 -12.19
CA MET A 296 21.15 8.95 -12.82
C MET A 296 22.11 8.63 -13.98
N PRO A 297 22.76 7.45 -13.99
CA PRO A 297 23.64 7.04 -15.08
C PRO A 297 22.95 7.05 -16.44
N ILE A 298 23.67 7.50 -17.48
CA ILE A 298 23.16 7.66 -18.85
C ILE A 298 22.50 6.38 -19.40
N LYS A 299 23.00 5.19 -19.02
CA LYS A 299 22.45 3.89 -19.44
C LYS A 299 21.02 3.67 -18.92
N LEU A 300 20.72 4.14 -17.71
CA LEU A 300 19.41 3.98 -17.07
C LEU A 300 18.39 5.01 -17.57
N GLN A 301 18.86 6.16 -18.05
CA GLN A 301 18.00 7.19 -18.64
C GLN A 301 17.18 6.66 -19.82
N THR A 302 17.74 5.78 -20.66
CA THR A 302 17.01 5.11 -21.75
C THR A 302 15.89 4.20 -21.24
N LYS A 303 16.11 3.50 -20.12
CA LYS A 303 15.07 2.65 -19.51
C LYS A 303 13.99 3.50 -18.87
N LEU A 304 14.36 4.56 -18.16
CA LEU A 304 13.41 5.52 -17.60
C LEU A 304 12.54 6.18 -18.67
N LEU A 305 13.12 6.51 -19.84
CA LEU A 305 12.36 7.04 -20.96
C LEU A 305 11.24 6.09 -21.40
N ARG A 306 11.50 4.77 -21.44
CA ARG A 306 10.47 3.76 -21.73
C ARG A 306 9.37 3.75 -20.66
N VAL A 307 9.72 3.88 -19.37
CA VAL A 307 8.72 3.99 -18.30
C VAL A 307 7.84 5.23 -18.48
N LEU A 308 8.41 6.38 -18.83
CA LEU A 308 7.66 7.61 -19.04
C LEU A 308 6.75 7.56 -20.27
N GLN A 309 7.20 6.95 -21.36
CA GLN A 309 6.49 6.93 -22.64
C GLN A 309 5.50 5.77 -22.77
N GLN A 310 5.94 4.55 -22.47
CA GLN A 310 5.19 3.32 -22.68
C GLN A 310 4.49 2.84 -21.41
N LYS A 311 4.85 3.40 -20.24
CA LYS A 311 4.35 2.97 -18.94
C LYS A 311 4.60 1.47 -18.72
N GLU A 312 5.77 1.01 -19.13
CA GLU A 312 6.21 -0.38 -18.99
C GLU A 312 7.64 -0.45 -18.46
N ILE A 313 7.94 -1.49 -17.69
CA ILE A 313 9.30 -1.86 -17.28
C ILE A 313 9.66 -3.25 -17.79
N MET A 314 10.95 -3.55 -17.83
CA MET A 314 11.48 -4.88 -18.10
C MET A 314 12.50 -5.21 -17.02
N LYS A 315 12.31 -6.34 -16.34
CA LYS A 315 13.23 -6.84 -15.31
C LYS A 315 14.57 -7.20 -15.94
N LEU A 316 15.63 -7.13 -15.14
CA LEU A 316 16.96 -7.57 -15.58
C LEU A 316 16.92 -9.09 -15.80
N GLY A 317 17.37 -9.52 -16.97
CA GLY A 317 17.27 -10.91 -17.43
C GLY A 317 15.89 -11.34 -17.93
N GLY A 318 14.85 -10.51 -17.70
CA GLY A 318 13.49 -10.80 -18.15
C GLY A 318 13.25 -10.40 -19.60
N THR A 319 12.32 -11.09 -20.26
CA THR A 319 11.94 -10.85 -21.66
C THR A 319 10.54 -10.25 -21.81
N GLN A 320 9.74 -10.25 -20.74
CA GLN A 320 8.36 -9.77 -20.79
C GLN A 320 8.24 -8.34 -20.21
N PRO A 321 7.58 -7.41 -20.93
CA PRO A 321 7.28 -6.10 -20.41
C PRO A 321 6.16 -6.17 -19.36
N ILE A 322 6.28 -5.37 -18.30
CA ILE A 322 5.30 -5.24 -17.23
C ILE A 322 4.68 -3.85 -17.32
N LYS A 323 3.37 -3.79 -17.57
CA LYS A 323 2.60 -2.53 -17.61
C LYS A 323 2.43 -1.95 -16.21
N LEU A 324 2.61 -0.63 -16.12
CA LEU A 324 2.55 0.15 -14.90
C LEU A 324 1.52 1.27 -15.03
N ASN A 325 0.71 1.46 -14.01
CA ASN A 325 -0.10 2.65 -13.84
C ASN A 325 0.55 3.53 -12.77
N ILE A 326 1.50 4.39 -13.16
CA ILE A 326 2.32 5.13 -12.20
C ILE A 326 2.42 6.62 -12.51
N ARG A 327 2.31 7.45 -11.47
CA ARG A 327 2.66 8.87 -11.49
C ARG A 327 4.12 9.07 -11.13
N ILE A 328 4.83 9.94 -11.86
CA ILE A 328 6.25 10.19 -11.64
C ILE A 328 6.45 11.65 -11.23
N ILE A 329 7.17 11.86 -10.15
CA ILE A 329 7.70 13.15 -9.71
C ILE A 329 9.23 13.02 -9.73
N ALA A 330 9.93 13.98 -10.30
CA ALA A 330 11.39 13.99 -10.31
C ALA A 330 11.90 15.27 -9.64
N SER A 331 13.03 15.19 -8.94
CA SER A 331 13.71 16.34 -8.39
C SER A 331 15.22 16.31 -8.67
N THR A 332 15.82 17.49 -8.77
CA THR A 332 17.27 17.63 -8.98
C THR A 332 17.78 18.98 -8.48
N ASN A 333 19.00 19.00 -7.98
CA ASN A 333 19.75 20.22 -7.70
C ASN A 333 20.63 20.69 -8.87
N GLN A 334 20.79 19.86 -9.90
CA GLN A 334 21.68 20.13 -11.03
C GLN A 334 20.99 20.87 -12.16
N ASN A 335 21.76 21.63 -12.93
CA ASN A 335 21.28 22.24 -14.16
C ASN A 335 21.21 21.19 -15.28
N LEU A 336 20.04 20.58 -15.48
CA LEU A 336 19.87 19.54 -16.50
C LEU A 336 20.19 20.03 -17.92
N LYS A 337 19.95 21.31 -18.25
CA LYS A 337 20.28 21.87 -19.57
C LYS A 337 21.80 21.87 -19.80
N GLU A 338 22.58 22.12 -18.77
CA GLU A 338 24.04 22.02 -18.83
C GLU A 338 24.51 20.56 -18.90
N GLN A 339 23.86 19.65 -18.15
CA GLN A 339 24.15 18.22 -18.23
C GLN A 339 23.87 17.64 -19.63
N ILE A 340 22.86 18.14 -20.34
CA ILE A 340 22.60 17.80 -21.74
C ILE A 340 23.75 18.25 -22.64
N LYS A 341 24.21 19.50 -22.51
CA LYS A 341 25.36 20.02 -23.27
C LYS A 341 26.64 19.20 -23.04
N ASN A 342 26.82 18.70 -21.82
CA ASN A 342 27.96 17.89 -21.43
C ASN A 342 27.80 16.39 -21.74
N GLY A 343 26.71 15.98 -22.41
CA GLY A 343 26.45 14.58 -22.77
C GLY A 343 26.14 13.63 -21.61
N LYS A 344 25.88 14.18 -20.41
CA LYS A 344 25.58 13.43 -19.18
C LYS A 344 24.09 13.18 -18.98
N PHE A 345 23.23 13.94 -19.66
CA PHE A 345 21.79 13.77 -19.61
C PHE A 345 21.17 13.79 -21.00
N ARG A 346 20.18 12.94 -21.25
CA ARG A 346 19.52 12.88 -22.56
C ARG A 346 18.47 13.96 -22.72
N GLU A 347 18.46 14.60 -23.89
CA GLU A 347 17.50 15.63 -24.24
C GLU A 347 16.05 15.11 -24.33
N ASP A 348 15.86 13.92 -24.91
CA ASP A 348 14.54 13.28 -25.03
C ASP A 348 13.88 12.98 -23.67
N LEU A 349 14.67 12.53 -22.70
CA LEU A 349 14.24 12.33 -21.32
C LEU A 349 13.89 13.64 -20.63
N PHE A 350 14.71 14.68 -20.83
CA PHE A 350 14.46 15.99 -20.23
C PHE A 350 13.09 16.53 -20.60
N TYR A 351 12.70 16.50 -21.88
CA TYR A 351 11.38 17.00 -22.29
C TYR A 351 10.21 16.16 -21.77
N ARG A 352 10.40 14.86 -21.48
CA ARG A 352 9.37 14.00 -20.87
C ARG A 352 9.26 14.17 -19.36
N LEU A 353 10.32 14.61 -18.69
CA LEU A 353 10.30 14.98 -17.27
C LEU A 353 9.80 16.41 -17.05
N ASN A 354 10.23 17.35 -17.88
CA ASN A 354 9.97 18.77 -17.77
C ASN A 354 8.61 19.19 -18.34
N VAL A 355 7.55 18.42 -18.06
CA VAL A 355 6.18 18.75 -18.51
C VAL A 355 5.61 19.87 -17.65
N VAL A 356 5.73 19.76 -16.32
CA VAL A 356 5.44 20.83 -15.38
C VAL A 356 6.69 21.11 -14.53
N PRO A 357 7.44 22.19 -14.82
CA PRO A 357 8.56 22.60 -13.98
C PRO A 357 8.08 23.32 -12.73
N ILE A 358 8.70 23.01 -11.58
CA ILE A 358 8.58 23.74 -10.33
C ILE A 358 9.99 24.12 -9.88
N ASP A 359 10.32 25.40 -9.94
CA ASP A 359 11.61 25.92 -9.48
C ASP A 359 11.49 26.46 -8.06
N ILE A 360 12.20 25.84 -7.11
CA ILE A 360 12.25 26.28 -5.72
C ILE A 360 13.48 27.14 -5.52
N GLU A 361 13.24 28.42 -5.26
CA GLU A 361 14.32 29.37 -5.01
C GLU A 361 15.05 29.08 -3.70
N PRO A 362 16.36 29.38 -3.66
CA PRO A 362 17.12 29.30 -2.43
C PRO A 362 16.63 30.30 -1.39
N LEU A 363 16.85 29.97 -0.12
CA LEU A 363 16.34 30.70 1.05
C LEU A 363 16.74 32.19 1.04
N ARG A 364 17.94 32.50 0.54
CA ARG A 364 18.42 33.89 0.35
C ARG A 364 17.57 34.77 -0.58
N LYS A 365 16.78 34.17 -1.49
CA LYS A 365 15.86 34.89 -2.38
C LYS A 365 14.43 34.98 -1.82
N ARG A 366 14.12 34.23 -0.76
CA ARG A 366 12.81 34.18 -0.08
C ARG A 366 12.94 34.50 1.41
N LYS A 367 13.58 35.64 1.70
CA LYS A 367 13.93 36.08 3.06
C LYS A 367 12.73 36.21 4.01
N GLU A 368 11.55 36.47 3.46
CA GLU A 368 10.28 36.56 4.20
C GLU A 368 9.86 35.25 4.87
N ASP A 369 10.35 34.10 4.36
CA ASP A 369 10.05 32.78 4.91
C ASP A 369 10.91 32.49 6.16
N ILE A 370 12.08 33.13 6.29
CA ILE A 370 13.07 32.83 7.33
C ILE A 370 12.50 33.02 8.74
N PRO A 371 11.81 34.13 9.09
CA PRO A 371 11.24 34.29 10.43
C PRO A 371 10.20 33.22 10.78
N GLU A 372 9.30 32.89 9.84
CA GLU A 372 8.26 31.87 10.06
C GLU A 372 8.88 30.48 10.26
N LEU A 373 9.91 30.14 9.47
CA LEU A 373 10.68 28.91 9.62
C LEU A 373 11.40 28.86 10.98
N ILE A 374 11.98 29.97 11.42
CA ILE A 374 12.64 30.07 12.74
C ILE A 374 11.64 29.76 13.85
N PHE A 375 10.46 30.38 13.84
CA PHE A 375 9.45 30.18 14.87
C PHE A 375 8.97 28.73 14.94
N GLU A 376 8.74 28.10 13.79
CA GLU A 376 8.32 26.70 13.79
C GLU A 376 9.43 25.77 14.30
N PHE A 377 10.64 25.90 13.78
CA PHE A 377 11.75 25.04 14.20
C PHE A 377 12.04 25.18 15.69
N LEU A 378 12.01 26.41 16.23
CA LEU A 378 12.10 26.63 17.67
C LEU A 378 10.99 25.91 18.44
N ASN A 379 9.74 25.98 17.97
CA ASN A 379 8.63 25.26 18.60
C ASN A 379 8.82 23.74 18.57
N ILE A 380 9.28 23.19 17.45
CA ILE A 380 9.57 21.76 17.28
C ILE A 380 10.66 21.33 18.26
N PHE A 381 11.79 22.06 18.30
CA PHE A 381 12.93 21.69 19.13
C PHE A 381 12.69 21.93 20.62
N ASN A 382 11.97 22.99 20.99
CA ASN A 382 11.56 23.22 22.37
C ASN A 382 10.71 22.06 22.90
N LYS A 383 9.74 21.57 22.12
CA LYS A 383 8.96 20.39 22.48
C LYS A 383 9.82 19.13 22.55
N LYS A 384 10.71 18.92 21.57
CA LYS A 384 11.58 17.74 21.49
C LYS A 384 12.54 17.63 22.67
N TYR A 385 13.13 18.75 23.09
CA TYR A 385 14.14 18.81 24.15
C TYR A 385 13.60 19.26 25.51
N ASN A 386 12.27 19.43 25.62
CA ASN A 386 11.60 19.96 26.82
C ASN A 386 12.22 21.28 27.32
N LYS A 387 12.48 22.19 26.39
CA LYS A 387 13.04 23.53 26.64
C LYS A 387 12.02 24.62 26.29
N ASN A 388 12.31 25.85 26.70
CA ASN A 388 11.51 27.04 26.37
C ASN A 388 12.40 28.16 25.85
N THR A 389 13.24 27.84 24.87
CA THR A 389 14.21 28.75 24.28
C THR A 389 13.50 29.73 23.34
N LYS A 390 13.74 31.03 23.54
CA LYS A 390 13.28 32.12 22.66
C LYS A 390 14.45 32.68 21.87
N ILE A 391 14.18 33.51 20.87
CA ILE A 391 15.21 34.20 20.09
C ILE A 391 14.94 35.70 20.08
N ASP A 392 16.01 36.49 20.22
CA ASP A 392 15.92 37.94 20.17
C ASP A 392 15.66 38.45 18.74
N LYS A 393 14.95 39.57 18.64
CA LYS A 393 14.62 40.19 17.35
C LYS A 393 15.87 40.52 16.53
N GLU A 394 16.90 41.07 17.17
CA GLU A 394 18.16 41.40 16.50
C GLU A 394 18.87 40.14 15.95
N ALA A 395 18.72 39.00 16.62
CA ALA A 395 19.28 37.73 16.17
C ALA A 395 18.53 37.20 14.95
N ILE A 396 17.20 37.32 14.92
CA ILE A 396 16.39 37.04 13.73
C ILE A 396 16.83 37.92 12.56
N GLU A 397 17.02 39.22 12.76
CA GLU A 397 17.45 40.13 11.70
C GLU A 397 18.82 39.75 11.12
N LEU A 398 19.73 39.22 11.94
CA LEU A 398 21.02 38.69 11.47
C LEU A 398 20.82 37.41 10.65
N LEU A 399 20.00 36.48 11.13
CA LEU A 399 19.67 35.24 10.41
C LEU A 399 19.02 35.51 9.05
N VAL A 400 18.17 36.54 8.94
CA VAL A 400 17.54 36.95 7.67
C VAL A 400 18.55 37.48 6.66
N LYS A 401 19.66 38.06 7.11
CA LYS A 401 20.71 38.62 6.25
C LYS A 401 21.69 37.55 5.75
N TYR A 402 21.80 36.43 6.45
CA TYR A 402 22.71 35.35 6.06
C TYR A 402 22.30 34.68 4.75
N LYS A 403 23.28 34.16 3.99
CA LYS A 403 23.06 33.58 2.66
C LYS A 403 22.45 32.17 2.70
N TRP A 404 22.61 31.44 3.80
CA TRP A 404 22.13 30.06 3.97
C TRP A 404 22.51 29.16 2.78
N PRO A 405 23.81 28.89 2.54
CA PRO A 405 24.24 28.01 1.45
C PRO A 405 23.62 26.61 1.50
N GLY A 406 23.31 26.08 2.70
CA GLY A 406 22.58 24.83 2.89
C GLY A 406 21.06 24.99 3.06
N ASN A 407 20.52 26.18 2.75
CA ASN A 407 19.10 26.52 2.74
C ASN A 407 18.38 26.14 4.04
N ILE A 408 17.19 25.51 3.96
CA ILE A 408 16.36 25.17 5.11
C ILE A 408 17.05 24.11 5.98
N ARG A 409 17.80 23.17 5.38
CA ARG A 409 18.51 22.13 6.13
C ARG A 409 19.58 22.71 7.06
N GLU A 410 20.31 23.72 6.59
CA GLU A 410 21.28 24.43 7.43
C GLU A 410 20.60 25.24 8.53
N LEU A 411 19.53 25.97 8.21
CA LEU A 411 18.74 26.72 9.20
C LEU A 411 18.17 25.80 10.30
N GLU A 412 17.62 24.65 9.91
CA GLU A 412 17.08 23.64 10.83
C GLU A 412 18.17 23.15 11.80
N ASN A 413 19.32 22.71 11.27
CA ASN A 413 20.44 22.24 12.07
C ASN A 413 21.01 23.33 12.99
N PHE A 414 21.09 24.56 12.49
CA PHE A 414 21.56 25.72 13.26
C PHE A 414 20.67 25.97 14.47
N LEU A 415 19.34 26.02 14.27
CA LEU A 415 18.38 26.27 15.33
C LEU A 415 18.32 25.11 16.33
N GLU A 416 18.39 23.86 15.86
CA GLU A 416 18.47 22.69 16.74
C GLU A 416 19.68 22.81 17.69
N ARG A 417 20.85 23.10 17.13
CA ARG A 417 22.08 23.31 17.90
C ARG A 417 21.94 24.44 18.91
N MET A 418 21.34 25.56 18.52
CA MET A 418 21.10 26.70 19.42
C MET A 418 20.20 26.31 20.58
N VAL A 419 19.09 25.61 20.33
CA VAL A 419 18.18 25.16 21.40
C VAL A 419 18.89 24.21 22.36
N VAL A 420 19.70 23.28 21.85
CA VAL A 420 20.42 22.30 22.68
C VAL A 420 21.49 22.95 23.56
N ILE A 421 22.30 23.87 23.03
CA ILE A 421 23.41 24.49 23.76
C ILE A 421 22.93 25.61 24.70
N ASN A 422 21.81 26.26 24.38
CA ASN A 422 21.33 27.40 25.16
C ASN A 422 20.92 26.97 26.59
N THR A 423 21.50 27.67 27.57
CA THR A 423 21.28 27.49 29.02
C THR A 423 20.51 28.65 29.64
N THR A 424 20.43 29.79 28.94
CA THR A 424 19.84 31.05 29.43
C THR A 424 18.35 31.20 29.10
N GLY A 425 17.83 30.38 28.19
CA GLY A 425 16.47 30.44 27.66
C GLY A 425 16.26 31.45 26.52
N ILE A 426 17.28 32.22 26.13
CA ILE A 426 17.18 33.23 25.06
C ILE A 426 18.41 33.16 24.16
N ILE A 427 18.20 32.95 22.86
CA ILE A 427 19.21 33.00 21.81
C ILE A 427 19.42 34.46 21.43
N THR A 428 20.60 34.99 21.76
CA THR A 428 20.96 36.39 21.54
C THR A 428 21.84 36.55 20.30
N VAL A 429 21.97 37.79 19.79
CA VAL A 429 22.90 38.11 18.69
C VAL A 429 24.33 37.68 18.99
N ARG A 430 24.74 37.76 20.26
CA ARG A 430 26.11 37.40 20.69
C ARG A 430 26.39 35.91 20.56
N GLU A 431 25.36 35.08 20.65
CA GLU A 431 25.45 33.63 20.46
C GLU A 431 25.36 33.25 18.98
N VAL A 432 24.55 33.98 18.21
CA VAL A 432 24.33 33.73 16.78
C VAL A 432 25.51 34.20 15.92
N ALA A 433 26.03 35.40 16.16
CA ALA A 433 27.04 36.01 15.30
C ALA A 433 28.30 35.14 15.13
N PRO A 434 28.94 34.61 16.19
CA PRO A 434 30.15 33.79 16.03
C PRO A 434 29.92 32.48 15.26
N MET A 435 28.69 31.98 15.19
CA MET A 435 28.38 30.70 14.54
C MET A 435 28.02 30.83 13.06
N ILE A 436 27.72 32.05 12.61
CA ILE A 436 27.43 32.39 11.21
C ILE A 436 28.65 33.06 10.55
N ASP A 437 29.57 33.56 11.38
CA ASP A 437 30.73 34.36 10.99
C ASP A 437 32.00 33.51 10.91
N SER A 438 32.01 32.51 10.02
CA SER A 438 33.20 31.72 9.69
C SER A 438 33.66 31.90 8.24
N ASP A 439 33.46 33.07 7.63
CA ASP A 439 34.21 33.64 6.47
C ASP A 439 33.35 34.63 5.63
N ASP A 440 32.02 34.54 5.69
CA ASP A 440 31.14 35.18 4.69
C ASP A 440 30.78 36.66 4.99
N PHE A 441 30.92 37.11 6.25
CA PHE A 441 30.68 38.52 6.61
C PHE A 441 31.89 39.42 6.29
N PHE A 442 33.08 38.83 6.14
CA PHE A 442 34.30 39.49 5.68
C PHE A 442 34.48 39.40 4.15
N MET A 443 33.62 38.66 3.43
CA MET A 443 33.77 38.43 2.00
C MET A 443 33.16 39.51 1.09
N GLU A 444 32.61 40.61 1.66
CA GLU A 444 32.47 41.88 0.93
C GLU A 444 33.81 42.63 0.79
N VAL A 445 34.92 42.05 1.28
CA VAL A 445 36.25 42.64 1.21
C VAL A 445 37.06 42.15 -0.01
N SER A 446 36.56 41.16 -0.78
CA SER A 446 37.32 40.54 -1.87
C SER A 446 37.62 41.45 -3.08
N ASP A 447 36.93 42.59 -3.20
CA ASP A 447 37.18 43.61 -4.23
C ASP A 447 38.04 44.79 -3.73
N TYR A 448 38.48 44.73 -2.47
CA TYR A 448 39.26 45.77 -1.83
C TYR A 448 40.72 45.32 -1.67
N ASP A 449 41.65 46.09 -2.25
CA ASP A 449 43.05 46.06 -1.83
C ASP A 449 43.13 46.25 -0.29
N LEU A 450 44.12 45.65 0.37
CA LEU A 450 44.30 45.65 1.82
C LEU A 450 44.12 47.04 2.44
N LYS A 451 44.58 48.08 1.73
CA LYS A 451 44.43 49.47 2.14
C LYS A 451 42.97 49.93 2.22
N LYS A 452 42.12 49.51 1.28
CA LYS A 452 40.69 49.83 1.28
C LYS A 452 39.90 48.97 2.28
N ALA A 453 40.30 47.71 2.48
CA ALA A 453 39.74 46.83 3.50
C ALA A 453 39.89 47.40 4.92
N VAL A 454 41.11 47.81 5.25
CA VAL A 454 41.44 48.46 6.53
C VAL A 454 40.66 49.78 6.67
N SER A 455 40.62 50.59 5.61
CA SER A 455 39.87 51.85 5.58
C SER A 455 38.36 51.67 5.85
N TYR A 456 37.74 50.65 5.25
CA TYR A 456 36.33 50.33 5.46
C TYR A 456 36.04 49.87 6.90
N LEU A 457 36.88 48.98 7.43
CA LEU A 457 36.75 48.49 8.80
C LEU A 457 36.94 49.61 9.83
N GLU A 458 37.95 50.46 9.63
CA GLU A 458 38.20 51.66 10.44
C GLU A 458 37.01 52.62 10.38
N LYS A 459 36.46 52.88 9.19
CA LYS A 459 35.30 53.76 9.00
C LYS A 459 34.09 53.25 9.80
N ARG A 460 33.85 51.95 9.76
CA ARG A 460 32.73 51.30 10.47
C ARG A 460 32.93 51.32 11.99
N MET A 461 34.12 51.00 12.49
CA MET A 461 34.43 51.01 13.93
C MET A 461 34.36 52.42 14.50
N ILE A 462 34.94 53.41 13.81
CA ILE A 462 34.94 54.81 14.25
C ILE A 462 33.52 55.39 14.20
N SER A 463 32.75 55.13 13.14
CA SER A 463 31.35 55.60 13.04
C SER A 463 30.47 55.01 14.14
N LYS A 464 30.62 53.72 14.47
CA LYS A 464 29.87 53.07 15.55
C LYS A 464 30.26 53.62 16.92
N ALA A 465 31.55 53.84 17.16
CA ALA A 465 32.03 54.44 18.41
C ALA A 465 31.55 55.89 18.56
N LEU A 466 31.57 56.69 17.50
CA LEU A 466 31.06 58.07 17.56
C LEU A 466 29.55 58.11 17.79
N LYS A 467 28.77 57.22 17.15
CA LYS A 467 27.33 57.12 17.37
C LYS A 467 26.97 56.71 18.80
N ASN A 468 27.71 55.77 19.39
CA ASN A 468 27.41 55.25 20.72
C ASN A 468 27.87 56.17 21.86
N PHE A 469 28.92 56.98 21.64
CA PHE A 469 29.56 57.76 22.70
C PHE A 469 29.48 59.28 22.50
N GLY A 470 28.97 59.77 21.36
CA GLY A 470 28.66 61.17 21.05
C GLY A 470 29.85 62.14 21.00
N SER A 471 31.03 61.72 21.47
CA SER A 471 32.23 62.55 21.58
C SER A 471 33.44 61.81 21.03
N THR A 472 34.26 62.51 20.25
CA THR A 472 35.53 62.01 19.72
C THR A 472 36.48 61.53 20.82
N ARG A 473 36.46 62.16 22.00
CA ARG A 473 37.30 61.77 23.15
C ARG A 473 36.84 60.46 23.80
N LYS A 474 35.53 60.27 23.95
CA LYS A 474 34.96 59.03 24.50
C LYS A 474 35.10 57.86 23.52
N ALA A 475 34.86 58.11 22.23
CA ALA A 475 35.09 57.14 21.17
C ALA A 475 36.56 56.69 21.10
N ALA A 476 37.51 57.63 21.18
CA ALA A 476 38.94 57.34 21.20
C ALA A 476 39.35 56.44 22.37
N LYS A 477 38.87 56.75 23.59
CA LYS A 477 39.12 55.94 24.79
C LYS A 477 38.58 54.52 24.66
N HIS A 478 37.41 54.34 24.05
CA HIS A 478 36.82 53.02 23.82
C HIS A 478 37.56 52.22 22.73
N LEU A 479 38.06 52.89 21.71
CA LEU A 479 38.81 52.29 20.60
C LEU A 479 40.29 52.05 20.93
N GLY A 480 40.78 52.48 22.09
CA GLY A 480 42.18 52.30 22.50
C GLY A 480 43.19 53.13 21.70
N ILE A 481 42.75 54.24 21.10
CA ILE A 481 43.59 55.13 20.30
C ILE A 481 43.49 56.58 20.76
N ASP A 482 44.47 57.41 20.38
CA ASP A 482 44.44 58.83 20.70
C ASP A 482 43.30 59.57 20.00
N GLN A 483 42.77 60.60 20.68
CA GLN A 483 41.72 61.47 20.13
C GLN A 483 42.15 62.12 18.80
N SER A 484 43.42 62.49 18.67
CA SER A 484 43.98 63.07 17.44
C SER A 484 43.94 62.08 16.27
N THR A 485 44.11 60.78 16.54
CA THR A 485 44.03 59.70 15.54
C THR A 485 42.59 59.49 15.07
N VAL A 486 41.61 59.54 15.97
CA VAL A 486 40.18 59.49 15.61
C VAL A 486 39.82 60.66 14.71
N VAL A 487 40.21 61.89 15.08
CA VAL A 487 39.89 63.10 14.29
C VAL A 487 40.54 63.06 12.91
N LYS A 488 41.82 62.64 12.82
CA LYS A 488 42.51 62.47 11.53
C LYS A 488 41.83 61.44 10.64
N LYS A 489 41.47 60.27 11.20
CA LYS A 489 40.76 59.21 10.46
C LYS A 489 39.35 59.62 10.04
N CYS A 490 38.62 60.38 10.86
CA CYS A 490 37.32 60.92 10.46
C CYS A 490 37.43 61.84 9.24
N LYS A 491 38.46 62.69 9.21
CA LYS A 491 38.71 63.60 8.08
C LYS A 491 39.15 62.86 6.81
N SER A 492 39.97 61.82 6.93
CA SER A 492 40.43 61.03 5.78
C SER A 492 39.40 60.03 5.26
N LEU A 493 38.45 59.61 6.09
CA LEU A 493 37.40 58.62 5.76
C LEU A 493 36.04 59.28 5.44
N GLU A 494 36.01 60.62 5.35
CA GLU A 494 34.82 61.44 5.10
C GLU A 494 33.67 61.12 6.08
N ILE A 495 33.99 60.99 7.37
CA ILE A 495 33.01 60.82 8.44
C ILE A 495 32.64 62.21 8.95
N ASP A 496 31.40 62.63 8.69
CA ASP A 496 30.91 63.94 9.10
C ASP A 496 30.62 63.96 10.61
N ILE A 497 31.54 64.58 11.36
CA ILE A 497 31.49 64.66 12.83
C ILE A 497 30.34 65.58 13.29
N LEU A 498 29.83 66.46 12.42
CA LEU A 498 28.81 67.46 12.74
C LEU A 498 27.37 66.90 12.61
N LYS A 499 27.11 65.97 11.68
CA LYS A 499 25.80 65.33 11.51
C LYS A 499 25.40 64.35 12.62
N LEU A 500 26.32 63.98 13.50
CA LEU A 500 26.07 63.04 14.61
C LEU A 500 25.56 63.71 15.89
N LYS A 501 25.35 65.03 15.88
CA LYS A 501 24.78 65.81 17.00
C LYS A 501 23.26 66.02 16.93
N GLU A 502 22.58 65.60 15.87
CA GLU A 502 21.13 65.85 15.69
C GLU A 502 20.20 64.76 16.26
N TYR A 503 20.70 63.87 17.12
CA TYR A 503 19.88 62.93 17.88
C TYR A 503 20.30 62.89 19.35
N GLU A 504 20.28 64.05 20.01
CA GLU A 504 20.06 64.14 21.46
C GLU A 504 18.59 64.40 21.75
#